data_AF-A0A8C9LHP1-F1
#
_entry.id   AF-A0A8C9LHP1-F1
#
_cell.length_a   1.000
_cell.length_b   1.000
_cell.length_c   1.000
_cell.angle_alpha   90.00
_cell.angle_beta   90.00
_cell.angle_gamma   90.00
#
_symmetry.space_group_name_H-M   'P 1'
#
loop_
_entity.id
_entity.type
_entity.pdbx_description
1 polymer ?
#
loop_
_entity_poly.entity_id
_entity_poly.type
_entity_poly.pdbx_seq_one_letter_code
_entity_poly.pdbx_strand_id
1 'polypeptide(L)' 'NVIFADTYEEYIFNNEKDVLVLYYALWCGHCYKFEPIYREIGKRFKLYASKFKNFNNDIIIGKIDATNNDIYDIYIG' A
#
# COMPACT_ATOMS: atom_id res chain seq x y z
N ASN A 1 6.14 -8.10 1.19
CA ASN A 1 5.88 -8.41 -0.24
C ASN A 1 5.21 -7.19 -0.88
N VAL A 2 5.57 -6.80 -2.11
CA VAL A 2 4.91 -5.69 -2.82
C VAL A 2 3.87 -6.31 -3.74
N ILE A 3 2.60 -6.11 -3.45
CA ILE A 3 1.48 -6.68 -4.20
C ILE A 3 0.84 -5.55 -5.01
N PHE A 4 0.63 -5.77 -6.31
CA PHE A 4 -0.10 -4.87 -7.19
C PHE A 4 -1.59 -5.19 -7.03
N ALA A 5 -2.37 -4.17 -6.70
CA ALA A 5 -3.71 -4.30 -6.14
C ALA A 5 -4.78 -4.49 -7.22
N ASP A 6 -4.74 -5.65 -7.87
CA ASP A 6 -5.89 -6.17 -8.62
C ASP A 6 -6.84 -6.91 -7.64
N THR A 7 -6.44 -7.07 -6.37
CA THR A 7 -7.06 -7.86 -5.30
C THR A 7 -7.33 -7.00 -4.07
N TYR A 8 -8.02 -5.88 -4.30
CA TYR A 8 -8.42 -4.86 -3.31
C TYR A 8 -8.99 -5.46 -2.02
N GLU A 9 -9.95 -6.37 -2.12
CA GLU A 9 -10.71 -6.84 -0.96
C GLU A 9 -9.95 -7.88 -0.11
N GLU A 10 -9.26 -8.82 -0.77
CA GLU A 10 -8.63 -9.96 -0.10
C GLU A 10 -7.48 -9.54 0.82
N TYR A 11 -6.74 -8.48 0.46
CA TYR A 11 -5.58 -8.05 1.23
C TYR A 11 -5.86 -6.93 2.22
N ILE A 12 -6.81 -6.04 1.96
CA ILE A 12 -7.06 -4.87 2.81
C ILE A 12 -8.00 -5.20 3.97
N PHE A 13 -9.00 -6.07 3.75
CA PHE A 13 -9.96 -6.44 4.80
C PHE A 13 -9.53 -7.68 5.60
N ASN A 14 -8.42 -8.31 5.25
CA ASN A 14 -7.84 -9.37 6.06
C ASN A 14 -7.05 -8.75 7.23
N ASN A 15 -7.64 -8.79 8.43
CA ASN A 15 -7.10 -8.22 9.68
C ASN A 15 -5.83 -8.93 10.22
N GLU A 16 -5.30 -9.94 9.52
CA GLU A 16 -4.08 -10.63 9.93
C GLU A 16 -2.80 -9.82 9.69
N LYS A 17 -2.86 -8.79 8.85
CA LYS A 17 -1.69 -8.01 8.41
C LYS A 17 -1.95 -6.52 8.47
N ASP A 18 -0.89 -5.77 8.78
CA ASP A 18 -0.93 -4.31 8.69
C ASP A 18 -0.81 -3.91 7.22
N VAL A 19 -1.69 -3.02 6.75
CA VAL A 19 -1.71 -2.62 5.34
C VAL A 19 -1.55 -1.12 5.20
N LEU A 20 -0.54 -0.70 4.43
CA LEU A 20 -0.36 0.67 3.97
C LEU A 20 -0.79 0.77 2.50
N VAL A 21 -1.76 1.65 2.22
CA VAL A 21 -2.34 1.80 0.89
C VAL A 21 -2.22 3.25 0.41
N LEU A 22 -1.72 3.44 -0.80
CA LEU A 22 -1.76 4.72 -1.50
C LEU A 22 -2.94 4.76 -2.46
N TYR A 23 -3.96 5.55 -2.12
CA TYR A 23 -5.03 5.93 -3.03
C TYR A 23 -4.53 7.07 -3.94
N TYR A 24 -4.50 6.83 -5.24
CA TYR A 24 -4.02 7.80 -6.22
C TYR A 24 -5.01 7.96 -7.38
N ALA A 25 -4.79 9.00 -8.17
CA ALA A 25 -5.45 9.21 -9.45
C ALA A 25 -4.39 9.39 -10.55
N LEU A 26 -4.65 8.90 -11.76
CA LEU A 26 -3.69 8.99 -12.88
C LEU A 26 -3.39 10.43 -13.31
N TRP A 27 -4.35 11.34 -13.11
CA TRP A 27 -4.22 12.76 -13.42
C TRP A 27 -3.65 13.59 -12.24
N CYS A 28 -3.41 12.96 -11.09
CA CYS A 28 -2.93 13.65 -9.90
C CYS A 28 -1.41 13.87 -9.96
N GLY A 29 -0.98 15.09 -10.29
CA GLY A 29 0.44 15.46 -10.34
C GLY A 29 1.18 15.32 -9.00
N HIS A 30 0.50 15.48 -7.87
CA HIS A 30 1.07 15.23 -6.54
C HIS A 30 1.38 13.74 -6.32
N CYS A 31 0.47 12.87 -6.77
CA CYS A 31 0.57 11.43 -6.65
C CYS A 31 1.74 10.91 -7.50
N TYR A 32 1.90 11.45 -8.71
CA TYR A 32 3.04 11.14 -9.57
C TYR A 32 4.39 11.51 -8.92
N LYS A 33 4.47 12.71 -8.32
CA LYS A 33 5.66 13.14 -7.58
C LYS A 33 5.94 12.28 -6.33
N PHE A 34 4.89 11.75 -5.72
CA PHE A 34 5.00 10.92 -4.51
C PHE A 34 5.32 9.44 -4.80
N GLU A 35 4.97 8.91 -5.98
CA GLU A 35 5.19 7.49 -6.32
C GLU A 35 6.63 7.00 -6.06
N PRO A 36 7.70 7.73 -6.44
CA PRO A 36 9.07 7.30 -6.17
C PRO A 36 9.36 7.16 -4.67
N ILE A 37 8.83 8.09 -3.86
CA ILE A 37 8.97 8.09 -2.40
C ILE A 37 8.20 6.89 -1.83
N TYR A 38 6.98 6.66 -2.29
CA TYR A 38 6.15 5.54 -1.85
C TYR A 38 6.79 4.17 -2.14
N ARG A 39 7.41 4.02 -3.31
CA ARG A 39 8.19 2.82 -3.67
C ARG A 39 9.41 2.62 -2.76
N GLU A 40 10.09 3.70 -2.39
CA GLU A 40 11.24 3.65 -1.49
C GLU A 40 10.84 3.23 -0.06
N ILE A 41 9.68 3.67 0.43
CA ILE A 41 9.10 3.20 1.69
C ILE A 41 8.98 1.67 1.68
N GLY A 42 8.43 1.09 0.60
CA GLY A 42 8.31 -0.37 0.49
C GLY A 42 9.63 -1.13 0.48
N LYS A 43 10.64 -0.60 -0.19
CA LYS A 43 12.00 -1.18 -0.16
C LYS A 43 12.59 -1.14 1.25
N ARG A 44 12.44 -0.02 1.95
CA ARG A 44 12.93 0.15 3.31
C ARG A 44 12.27 -0.84 4.25
N PHE A 45 10.95 -0.97 4.24
CA PHE A 45 10.25 -1.97 5.07
C PHE A 45 10.76 -3.39 4.85
N LYS A 46 11.01 -3.79 3.59
CA LYS A 46 11.59 -5.11 3.28
C LYS A 46 13.00 -5.28 3.87
N LEU A 47 13.84 -4.24 3.80
CA LEU A 47 15.18 -4.25 4.38
C LEU A 47 15.13 -4.31 5.91
N TYR A 48 14.25 -3.52 6.53
CA TYR A 48 14.02 -3.54 7.98
C TYR A 48 13.59 -4.94 8.43
N ALA A 49 12.59 -5.53 7.80
CA ALA A 49 12.12 -6.88 8.12
C ALA A 49 13.22 -7.95 7.99
N SER A 50 14.11 -7.80 7.00
CA SER A 50 15.23 -8.73 6.79
C SER A 50 16.33 -8.57 7.85
N LYS A 51 16.46 -7.40 8.48
CA LYS A 51 17.49 -7.08 9.47
C LYS A 51 17.08 -7.43 10.90
N PHE A 52 15.79 -7.32 11.22
CA PHE A 52 15.28 -7.51 12.58
C PHE A 52 14.47 -8.81 12.66
N LYS A 53 15.07 -9.86 13.23
CA LYS A 53 14.43 -11.20 13.36
C LYS A 53 13.14 -11.21 14.20
N ASN A 54 12.94 -10.19 15.03
CA ASN A 54 11.73 -10.03 15.87
C ASN A 54 10.66 -9.17 15.17
N PHE A 55 10.95 -8.65 13.98
CA PHE A 55 9.99 -7.93 13.17
C PHE A 55 9.27 -8.95 12.30
N ASN A 56 8.04 -9.26 12.66
CA ASN A 56 7.15 -10.03 11.82
C ASN A 56 6.88 -9.21 10.55
N ASN A 57 7.21 -9.76 9.38
CA ASN A 57 7.11 -9.08 8.08
C ASN A 57 5.66 -9.04 7.58
N ASP A 58 4.77 -8.53 8.43
CA ASP A 58 3.33 -8.58 8.26
C ASP A 58 2.77 -7.28 7.69
N ILE A 59 3.65 -6.41 7.16
CA ILE A 59 3.24 -5.17 6.48
C ILE A 59 3.08 -5.42 4.98
N ILE A 60 1.88 -5.18 4.47
CA ILE A 60 1.56 -5.12 3.05
C ILE A 60 1.59 -3.66 2.61
N ILE A 61 2.20 -3.40 1.45
CA ILE A 61 2.27 -2.06 0.85
C ILE A 61 1.67 -2.13 -0.54
N GLY A 62 0.53 -1.47 -0.71
CA GLY A 62 -0.27 -1.47 -1.94
C GLY A 62 -0.56 -0.06 -2.44
N LYS A 63 -1.06 0.05 -3.68
CA LYS A 63 -1.58 1.28 -4.27
C LYS A 63 -2.83 0.99 -5.08
N ILE A 64 -3.80 1.90 -5.09
CA ILE A 64 -5.07 1.75 -5.79
C ILE A 64 -5.35 3.02 -6.59
N ASP A 65 -5.77 2.83 -7.84
CA ASP A 65 -6.36 3.91 -8.63
C ASP A 65 -7.80 4.16 -8.14
N ALA A 66 -7.96 5.19 -7.33
CA ALA A 66 -9.24 5.55 -6.72
C ALA A 66 -10.25 6.14 -7.72
N THR A 67 -9.84 6.39 -8.96
CA THR A 67 -10.73 6.93 -10.01
C THR A 67 -11.35 5.84 -10.87
N ASN A 68 -10.76 4.65 -10.87
CA ASN A 68 -11.18 3.51 -11.68
C ASN A 68 -11.64 2.30 -10.84
N ASN A 69 -11.68 2.44 -9.50
CA ASN A 69 -12.11 1.39 -8.60
C ASN A 69 -13.10 1.94 -7.58
N ASP A 70 -14.18 1.21 -7.34
CA ASP A 70 -15.10 1.50 -6.24
C ASP A 70 -14.46 1.08 -4.92
N ILE A 71 -14.41 2.02 -3.98
CA ILE A 71 -13.76 1.86 -2.68
C ILE A 71 -14.85 1.92 -1.63
N TYR A 72 -15.19 0.78 -1.05
CA TYR A 72 -16.18 0.66 0.02
C TYR A 72 -15.53 0.83 1.40
N ASP A 73 -16.30 1.36 2.35
CA ASP A 73 -15.96 1.47 3.79
C ASP A 73 -14.73 2.32 4.16
N ILE A 74 -14.32 3.24 3.28
CA ILE A 74 -13.30 4.24 3.59
C ILE A 74 -13.96 5.59 3.84
N TYR A 75 -14.09 5.97 5.12
CA TYR A 75 -14.45 7.34 5.50
C TYR A 75 -13.24 8.25 5.29
N ILE A 76 -13.22 8.97 4.17
CA ILE A 76 -12.30 10.07 3.94
C ILE A 76 -13.03 11.33 4.42
N GLY A 77 -12.79 11.70 5.68
CA GLY A 77 -13.36 12.91 6.30
C GLY A 77 -12.84 14.20 5.67
#